data_AF-A0A925MLK8-F1
#
_entry.id   AF-A0A925MLK8-F1
#
_cell.length_a   1.000
_cell.length_b   1.000
_cell.length_c   1.000
_cell.angle_alpha   90.00
_cell.angle_beta   90.00
_cell.angle_gamma   90.00
#
_symmetry.space_group_name_H-M   'P 1'
#
loop_
_entity.id
_entity.type
_entity.pdbx_description
1 polymer ?
#
loop_
_entity_poly.entity_id
_entity_poly.type
_entity_poly.pdbx_seq_one_letter_code
_entity_poly.pdbx_strand_id
1 'polypeptide(L)'
;MTAHLRLLVALAFLPLGLSGAEPKGIDTVPPVKFQGTWSVTKVTWKKRYEHEPDADKITEEKVAEGRVARVHFRRHKTGSLQQFEPSNHTEVVSWSRGITILELTDNTLRYRLWSDHQDMYQQITLTQDGNAVLTIFWPKEIETHYLKRKMGKQRGGGQPATRPESK
;
A
#
# COMPACT_ATOMS: atom_id res chain seq x y z
N MET A 1 -23.81 -21.03 51.77
CA MET A 1 -24.31 -19.65 51.60
C MET A 1 -23.16 -18.77 51.13
N THR A 2 -23.49 -17.89 50.20
CA THR A 2 -22.68 -17.14 49.25
C THR A 2 -21.87 -16.00 49.86
N ALA A 3 -20.66 -15.80 49.29
CA ALA A 3 -20.05 -14.51 48.93
C ALA A 3 -19.45 -13.63 50.06
N HIS A 4 -18.40 -12.81 49.90
CA HIS A 4 -17.72 -12.25 48.72
C HIS A 4 -16.23 -12.04 49.04
N LEU A 5 -15.33 -12.55 48.21
CA LEU A 5 -13.93 -12.12 48.17
C LEU A 5 -13.83 -10.98 47.15
N ARG A 6 -13.65 -9.74 47.61
CA ARG A 6 -13.45 -8.57 46.74
C ARG A 6 -12.01 -8.57 46.25
N LEU A 7 -11.81 -8.99 45.00
CA LEU A 7 -10.57 -8.82 44.26
C LEU A 7 -10.47 -7.35 43.81
N LEU A 8 -9.58 -6.59 44.43
CA LEU A 8 -9.16 -5.26 43.96
C LEU A 8 -8.21 -5.47 42.77
N VAL A 9 -8.72 -5.28 41.56
CA VAL A 9 -7.90 -5.19 40.34
C VAL A 9 -7.28 -3.79 40.33
N ALA A 10 -6.00 -3.71 40.64
CA ALA A 10 -5.20 -2.52 40.36
C ALA A 10 -5.01 -2.41 38.84
N LEU A 11 -5.83 -1.56 38.20
CA LEU A 11 -5.61 -1.14 36.82
C LEU A 11 -4.36 -0.25 36.80
N ALA A 12 -3.21 -0.85 36.48
CA ALA A 12 -2.02 -0.09 36.13
C ALA A 12 -2.29 0.60 34.79
N PHE A 13 -2.68 1.88 34.84
CA PHE A 13 -2.62 2.78 33.69
C PHE A 13 -1.14 2.95 33.32
N LEU A 14 -0.65 2.13 32.41
CA LEU A 14 0.53 2.46 31.64
C LEU A 14 0.17 3.68 30.78
N PRO A 15 0.84 4.83 30.94
CA PRO A 15 0.71 5.89 29.97
C PRO A 15 1.25 5.34 28.64
N LEU A 16 0.35 5.13 27.68
CA LEU A 16 0.67 5.06 26.27
C LEU A 16 1.43 6.35 25.98
N GLY A 17 2.75 6.25 25.98
CA GLY A 17 3.63 7.25 25.41
C GLY A 17 3.28 7.38 23.94
N LEU A 18 2.33 8.27 23.64
CA LEU A 18 2.23 8.97 22.37
C LEU A 18 3.52 9.78 22.23
N SER A 19 4.58 9.07 21.87
CA SER A 19 5.74 9.65 21.22
C SER A 19 5.22 10.25 19.92
N GLY A 20 4.88 11.54 19.99
CA GLY A 20 4.69 12.40 18.84
C GLY A 20 5.98 12.45 18.04
N ALA A 21 6.22 11.43 17.22
CA ALA A 21 7.01 11.61 16.03
C ALA A 21 6.11 12.40 15.08
N GLU A 22 6.42 13.69 14.90
CA GLU A 22 5.90 14.43 13.75
C GLU A 22 6.17 13.59 12.49
N PRO A 23 5.17 13.38 11.60
CA PRO A 23 5.39 12.59 10.40
C PRO A 23 6.30 13.37 9.44
N LYS A 24 7.62 13.17 9.60
CA LYS A 24 8.60 13.58 8.61
C LYS A 24 8.29 12.86 7.29
N GLY A 25 7.87 13.60 6.26
CA GLY A 25 7.97 13.13 4.87
C GLY A 25 6.69 12.69 4.16
N ILE A 26 5.49 13.13 4.55
CA ILE A 26 4.23 12.84 3.80
C ILE A 26 4.27 13.40 2.35
N ASP A 27 5.17 14.34 2.04
CA ASP A 27 5.35 14.88 0.68
C ASP A 27 6.49 14.22 -0.12
N THR A 28 7.11 13.16 0.41
CA THR A 28 8.18 12.45 -0.30
C THR A 28 7.62 11.32 -1.17
N VAL A 29 8.38 10.94 -2.21
CA VAL A 29 8.00 9.79 -3.03
C VAL A 29 8.01 8.53 -2.15
N PRO A 30 6.92 7.74 -2.13
CA PRO A 30 6.86 6.53 -1.33
C PRO A 30 8.06 5.59 -1.55
N PRO A 31 8.58 4.94 -0.49
CA PRO A 31 9.73 4.04 -0.59
C PRO A 31 9.56 2.94 -1.65
N VAL A 32 10.68 2.51 -2.25
CA VAL A 32 10.70 1.49 -3.34
C VAL A 32 10.05 0.16 -2.95
N LYS A 33 9.97 -0.17 -1.65
CA LYS A 33 9.27 -1.37 -1.16
C LYS A 33 7.78 -1.38 -1.49
N PHE A 34 7.14 -0.21 -1.57
CA PHE A 34 5.74 -0.05 -1.99
C PHE A 34 5.58 0.08 -3.51
N GLN A 35 6.67 -0.02 -4.27
CA GLN A 35 6.68 0.18 -5.71
C GLN A 35 7.05 -1.11 -6.44
N GLY A 36 6.50 -1.31 -7.64
CA GLY A 36 6.82 -2.45 -8.47
C GLY A 36 5.69 -2.93 -9.35
N THR A 37 5.94 -4.11 -9.91
CA THR A 37 4.98 -4.89 -10.70
C THR A 37 4.73 -6.20 -9.96
N TRP A 38 3.46 -6.50 -9.67
CA TRP A 38 3.03 -7.70 -8.96
C TRP A 38 2.09 -8.52 -9.81
N SER A 39 2.13 -9.83 -9.62
CA SER A 39 1.09 -10.73 -10.12
C SER A 39 -0.11 -10.67 -9.18
N VAL A 40 -1.30 -10.43 -9.70
CA VAL A 40 -2.53 -10.49 -8.91
C VAL A 40 -2.95 -11.95 -8.83
N THR A 41 -3.04 -12.51 -7.63
CA THR A 41 -3.44 -13.91 -7.43
C THR A 41 -4.94 -14.03 -7.21
N LYS A 42 -5.52 -13.05 -6.52
CA LYS A 42 -6.93 -13.05 -6.13
C LYS A 42 -7.45 -11.62 -6.04
N VAL A 43 -8.73 -11.43 -6.37
CA VAL A 43 -9.45 -10.18 -6.12
C VAL A 43 -10.75 -10.49 -5.40
N THR A 44 -11.07 -9.70 -4.37
CA THR A 44 -12.33 -9.80 -3.63
C THR A 44 -13.01 -8.45 -3.58
N TRP A 45 -14.34 -8.44 -3.67
CA TRP A 45 -15.17 -7.26 -3.50
C TRP A 45 -16.07 -7.42 -2.30
N LYS A 46 -16.23 -6.33 -1.58
CA LYS A 46 -17.07 -6.24 -0.40
C LYS A 46 -17.87 -4.96 -0.48
N LYS A 47 -19.20 -5.05 -0.40
CA LYS A 47 -20.02 -3.85 -0.35
C LYS A 47 -19.89 -3.16 1.00
N ARG A 48 -19.92 -1.84 0.98
CA ARG A 48 -19.90 -0.97 2.15
C ARG A 48 -21.26 -0.29 2.23
N TYR A 49 -22.17 -0.88 2.99
CA TYR A 49 -23.45 -0.25 3.32
C TYR A 49 -23.35 0.33 4.73
N GLU A 50 -23.77 1.59 4.89
CA GLU A 50 -23.70 2.33 6.15
C GLU A 50 -24.55 1.70 7.28
N HIS A 51 -25.49 0.81 6.92
CA HIS A 51 -26.48 0.23 7.85
C HIS A 51 -26.65 -1.30 7.73
N GLU A 52 -25.70 -2.02 7.12
CA GLU A 52 -25.82 -3.48 6.99
C GLU A 52 -24.98 -4.19 8.07
N PRO A 53 -25.57 -5.08 8.88
CA PRO A 53 -24.88 -5.76 9.98
C PRO A 53 -23.82 -6.76 9.51
N ASP A 54 -23.91 -7.21 8.25
CA ASP A 54 -22.96 -8.13 7.60
C ASP A 54 -21.90 -7.39 6.80
N ALA A 55 -21.47 -6.22 7.28
CA ALA A 55 -20.36 -5.45 6.73
C ALA A 55 -19.01 -6.18 6.79
N ASP A 56 -18.95 -7.50 7.02
CA ASP A 56 -17.80 -8.40 6.90
C ASP A 56 -17.92 -9.46 5.80
N LYS A 57 -19.04 -9.51 5.10
CA LYS A 57 -19.29 -10.50 4.05
C LYS A 57 -18.65 -10.08 2.71
N ILE A 58 -17.79 -10.94 2.18
CA ILE A 58 -17.30 -10.82 0.80
C ILE A 58 -18.50 -11.06 -0.14
N THR A 59 -18.75 -10.13 -1.05
CA THR A 59 -19.86 -10.20 -2.00
C THR A 59 -19.46 -10.90 -3.30
N GLU A 60 -18.18 -10.84 -3.68
CA GLU A 60 -17.64 -11.54 -4.84
C GLU A 60 -16.15 -11.86 -4.62
N GLU A 61 -15.72 -13.03 -5.09
CA GLU A 61 -14.31 -13.43 -5.13
C GLU A 61 -13.98 -13.99 -6.53
N LYS A 62 -12.82 -13.60 -7.06
CA LYS A 62 -12.34 -14.07 -8.36
C LYS A 62 -10.85 -14.39 -8.32
N VAL A 63 -10.50 -15.57 -8.85
CA VAL A 63 -9.11 -15.92 -9.18
C VAL A 63 -8.66 -15.05 -10.34
N ALA A 64 -7.51 -14.39 -10.18
CA ALA A 64 -7.06 -13.33 -11.09
C ALA A 64 -5.82 -13.72 -11.88
N GLU A 65 -5.69 -15.00 -12.24
CA GLU A 65 -4.54 -15.53 -12.99
C GLU A 65 -4.23 -14.68 -14.23
N GLY A 66 -2.95 -14.36 -14.40
CA GLY A 66 -2.46 -13.53 -15.50
C GLY A 66 -2.66 -12.01 -15.32
N ARG A 67 -3.46 -11.54 -14.35
CA ARG A 67 -3.57 -10.10 -14.05
C ARG A 67 -2.31 -9.58 -13.36
N VAL A 68 -1.98 -8.32 -13.63
CA VAL A 68 -0.79 -7.64 -13.12
C VAL A 68 -1.19 -6.30 -12.52
N ALA A 69 -0.69 -6.02 -11.31
CA ALA A 69 -0.78 -4.70 -10.69
C ALA A 69 0.55 -3.98 -10.83
N ARG A 70 0.51 -2.70 -11.22
CA ARG A 70 1.69 -1.83 -11.31
C ARG A 70 1.47 -0.61 -10.44
N VAL A 71 2.34 -0.41 -9.47
CA VAL A 71 2.28 0.75 -8.58
C VAL A 71 3.66 1.38 -8.57
N HIS A 72 3.74 2.58 -9.13
CA HIS A 72 4.95 3.39 -9.15
C HIS A 72 4.59 4.83 -8.83
N PHE A 73 5.48 5.49 -8.09
CA PHE A 73 5.29 6.87 -7.65
C PHE A 73 6.47 7.73 -8.06
N ARG A 74 6.20 8.98 -8.41
CA ARG A 74 7.25 9.97 -8.71
C ARG A 74 6.85 11.36 -8.26
N ARG A 75 7.83 12.25 -8.15
CA ARG A 75 7.58 13.70 -8.18
C ARG A 75 7.52 14.16 -9.64
N HIS A 76 6.45 14.84 -10.01
CA HIS A 76 6.34 15.55 -11.28
C HIS A 76 7.13 16.87 -11.25
N LYS A 77 7.45 17.43 -12.41
CA LYS A 77 8.18 18.71 -12.54
C LYS A 77 7.46 19.91 -11.91
N THR A 78 6.13 19.84 -11.80
CA THR A 78 5.31 20.85 -11.10
C THR A 78 5.38 20.71 -9.58
N GLY A 79 6.12 19.72 -9.09
CA GLY A 79 6.12 19.36 -7.69
C GLY A 79 4.86 18.66 -7.23
N SER A 80 4.05 17.98 -8.06
CA SER A 80 3.01 17.07 -7.53
C SER A 80 3.58 15.66 -7.36
N LEU A 81 3.11 14.90 -6.36
CA LEU A 81 3.33 13.45 -6.32
C LEU A 81 2.34 12.78 -7.26
N GLN A 82 2.75 11.77 -8.02
CA GLN A 82 1.88 11.07 -8.99
C GLN A 82 2.05 9.57 -8.90
N GLN A 83 0.94 8.83 -9.08
CA GLN A 83 1.00 7.42 -9.45
C GLN A 83 1.06 7.31 -10.97
N PHE A 84 1.95 6.46 -11.47
CA PHE A 84 2.17 6.30 -12.90
C PHE A 84 2.45 4.85 -13.29
N GLU A 85 2.37 4.57 -14.59
CA GLU A 85 2.80 3.32 -15.18
C GLU A 85 4.05 3.55 -16.05
N PRO A 86 5.17 2.90 -15.72
CA PRO A 86 6.34 2.90 -16.60
C PRO A 86 6.01 2.08 -17.85
N SER A 87 6.04 2.71 -19.03
CA SER A 87 5.98 2.01 -20.30
C SER A 87 7.40 1.70 -20.81
N ASN A 88 7.55 0.65 -21.61
CA ASN A 88 8.84 0.27 -22.22
C ASN A 88 9.33 1.30 -23.25
N HIS A 89 8.41 2.10 -23.77
CA HIS A 89 8.68 3.26 -24.58
C HIS A 89 8.74 4.46 -23.63
N THR A 90 9.59 5.45 -23.88
CA THR A 90 9.94 6.56 -22.99
C THR A 90 8.78 7.39 -22.40
N GLU A 91 7.53 7.09 -22.76
CA GLU A 91 6.34 7.68 -22.20
C GLU A 91 5.94 7.03 -20.86
N VAL A 92 5.77 7.89 -19.86
CA VAL A 92 5.17 7.55 -18.59
C VAL A 92 3.70 7.96 -18.64
N VAL A 93 2.79 7.00 -18.51
CA VAL A 93 1.36 7.29 -18.39
C VAL A 93 1.05 7.63 -16.93
N SER A 94 0.66 8.87 -16.67
CA SER A 94 0.21 9.28 -15.33
C SER A 94 -1.24 8.87 -15.15
N TRP A 95 -1.52 8.01 -14.17
CA TRP A 95 -2.88 7.59 -13.84
C TRP A 95 -3.61 8.63 -12.99
N SER A 96 -2.86 9.55 -12.36
CA SER A 96 -3.42 10.64 -11.57
C SER A 96 -2.77 11.98 -11.88
N ARG A 97 -3.54 13.08 -11.69
CA ARG A 97 -3.00 14.44 -11.74
C ARG A 97 -2.08 14.73 -10.55
N GLY A 98 -2.39 14.10 -9.42
CA GLY A 98 -1.51 14.01 -8.26
C GLY A 98 -2.00 12.95 -7.28
N ILE A 99 -1.31 12.82 -6.14
CA ILE A 99 -1.73 12.01 -5.00
C ILE A 99 -1.52 12.80 -3.71
N THR A 100 -2.28 12.44 -2.68
CA THR A 100 -2.06 12.86 -1.30
C THR A 100 -1.76 11.62 -0.48
N ILE A 101 -0.61 11.58 0.20
CA ILE A 101 -0.32 10.53 1.17
C ILE A 101 -1.12 10.83 2.44
N LEU A 102 -1.92 9.87 2.88
CA LEU A 102 -2.74 9.96 4.09
C LEU A 102 -2.06 9.29 5.29
N GLU A 103 -1.27 8.25 5.03
CA GLU A 103 -0.52 7.51 6.03
C GLU A 103 0.67 6.81 5.38
N LEU A 104 1.81 6.82 6.05
CA LEU A 104 2.99 6.06 5.65
C LEU A 104 3.64 5.48 6.92
N THR A 105 3.66 4.15 7.00
CA THR A 105 4.34 3.38 8.04
C THR A 105 5.39 2.46 7.40
N ASP A 106 6.01 1.62 8.22
CA ASP A 106 6.99 0.65 7.74
C ASP A 106 6.41 -0.37 6.76
N ASN A 107 5.14 -0.73 6.88
CA ASN A 107 4.52 -1.75 6.05
C ASN A 107 3.23 -1.30 5.37
N THR A 108 2.71 -0.12 5.68
CA THR A 108 1.46 0.38 5.11
C THR A 108 1.67 1.74 4.46
N LEU A 109 1.16 1.89 3.24
CA LEU A 109 1.03 3.16 2.54
C LEU A 109 -0.45 3.38 2.24
N ARG A 110 -1.04 4.44 2.80
CA ARG A 110 -2.40 4.88 2.49
C ARG A 110 -2.35 6.21 1.76
N TYR A 111 -3.01 6.30 0.61
CA TYR A 111 -2.96 7.48 -0.24
C TYR A 111 -4.24 7.66 -1.03
N ARG A 112 -4.49 8.89 -1.46
CA ARG A 112 -5.62 9.29 -2.31
C ARG A 112 -5.10 9.73 -3.66
N LEU A 113 -5.73 9.29 -4.73
CA LEU A 113 -5.52 9.87 -6.06
C LEU A 113 -6.30 11.19 -6.14
N TRP A 114 -5.71 12.22 -6.73
CA TRP A 114 -6.46 13.42 -7.10
C TRP A 114 -7.39 13.04 -8.26
N SER A 115 -8.64 12.72 -7.91
CA SER A 115 -9.74 12.39 -8.81
C SER A 115 -11.03 13.04 -8.32
N ASP A 116 -12.11 12.86 -9.07
CA ASP A 116 -13.43 13.42 -8.75
C ASP A 116 -14.09 12.71 -7.54
N HIS A 117 -13.55 11.56 -7.10
CA HIS A 117 -14.06 10.80 -5.97
C HIS A 117 -13.22 11.07 -4.72
N GLN A 118 -13.55 12.15 -4.00
CA GLN A 118 -12.77 12.61 -2.84
C GLN A 118 -12.74 11.58 -1.70
N ASP A 119 -13.76 10.74 -1.55
CA ASP A 119 -13.80 9.73 -0.49
C ASP A 119 -13.04 8.45 -0.85
N MET A 120 -12.58 8.33 -2.10
CA MET A 120 -11.82 7.17 -2.53
C MET A 120 -10.38 7.25 -2.01
N TYR A 121 -9.87 6.16 -1.48
CA TYR A 121 -8.44 6.04 -1.15
C TYR A 121 -7.94 4.62 -1.37
N GLN A 122 -6.63 4.47 -1.50
CA GLN A 122 -5.94 3.21 -1.67
C GLN A 122 -5.04 2.95 -0.48
N GLN A 123 -4.89 1.68 -0.14
CA GLN A 123 -3.98 1.20 0.89
C GLN A 123 -3.16 0.04 0.33
N ILE A 124 -1.84 0.12 0.47
CA ILE A 124 -0.94 -0.98 0.18
C ILE A 124 -0.33 -1.43 1.50
N THR A 125 -0.57 -2.68 1.87
CA THR A 125 0.05 -3.30 3.05
C THR A 125 1.01 -4.41 2.58
N LEU A 126 2.28 -4.28 2.95
CA LEU A 126 3.31 -5.27 2.68
C LEU A 126 3.28 -6.36 3.74
N THR A 127 3.37 -7.60 3.28
CA THR A 127 3.51 -8.77 4.15
C THR A 127 5.00 -9.10 4.37
N GLN A 128 5.32 -9.86 5.42
CA GLN A 128 6.70 -10.18 5.79
C GLN A 128 7.45 -10.98 4.72
N ASP A 129 6.73 -11.75 3.90
CA ASP A 129 7.25 -12.55 2.78
C ASP A 129 7.46 -11.71 1.49
N GLY A 130 7.27 -10.40 1.55
CA GLY A 130 7.47 -9.48 0.43
C GLY A 130 6.30 -9.43 -0.56
N ASN A 131 5.20 -10.11 -0.27
CA ASN A 131 3.94 -9.92 -0.97
C ASN A 131 3.24 -8.62 -0.52
N ALA A 132 2.10 -8.32 -1.14
CA ALA A 132 1.33 -7.15 -0.78
C ALA A 132 -0.18 -7.39 -0.89
N VAL A 133 -0.94 -6.58 -0.17
CA VAL A 133 -2.38 -6.43 -0.35
C VAL A 133 -2.64 -5.00 -0.75
N LEU A 134 -3.25 -4.80 -1.93
CA LEU A 134 -3.73 -3.50 -2.38
C LEU A 134 -5.24 -3.46 -2.16
N THR A 135 -5.70 -2.55 -1.32
CA THR A 135 -7.11 -2.33 -1.05
C THR A 135 -7.52 -0.97 -1.60
N ILE A 136 -8.57 -0.94 -2.40
CA ILE A 136 -9.19 0.27 -2.94
C ILE A 136 -10.51 0.46 -2.22
N PHE A 137 -10.60 1.54 -1.45
CA PHE A 137 -11.78 1.92 -0.71
C PHE A 137 -12.58 2.91 -1.55
N TRP A 138 -13.68 2.43 -2.11
CA TRP A 138 -14.68 3.26 -2.77
C TRP A 138 -15.75 3.69 -1.77
N PRO A 139 -16.60 4.67 -2.12
CA PRO A 139 -17.68 5.09 -1.23
C PRO A 139 -18.62 3.94 -0.82
N LYS A 140 -18.91 3.00 -1.74
CA LYS A 140 -19.89 1.92 -1.54
C LYS A 140 -19.32 0.50 -1.62
N GLU A 141 -18.02 0.37 -1.87
CA GLU A 141 -17.38 -0.93 -2.04
C GLU A 141 -15.91 -0.89 -1.63
N ILE A 142 -15.37 -2.06 -1.33
CA ILE A 142 -13.96 -2.28 -1.05
C ILE A 142 -13.50 -3.37 -2.01
N GLU A 143 -12.56 -3.03 -2.88
CA GLU A 143 -11.88 -3.98 -3.75
C GLU A 143 -10.52 -4.31 -3.13
N THR A 144 -10.19 -5.60 -3.01
CA THR A 144 -8.92 -6.06 -2.44
C THR A 144 -8.21 -6.98 -3.40
N HIS A 145 -7.00 -6.59 -3.79
CA HIS A 145 -6.10 -7.38 -4.63
C HIS A 145 -5.02 -8.02 -3.77
N TYR A 146 -4.87 -9.33 -3.90
CA TYR A 146 -3.78 -10.08 -3.31
C TYR A 146 -2.64 -10.15 -4.33
N LEU A 147 -1.50 -9.58 -3.95
CA LEU A 147 -0.39 -9.31 -4.85
C LEU A 147 0.80 -10.18 -4.49
N LYS A 148 1.26 -10.99 -5.44
CA LYS A 148 2.51 -11.74 -5.32
C LYS A 148 3.63 -10.99 -6.01
N ARG A 149 4.74 -10.77 -5.31
CA ARG A 149 5.88 -10.07 -5.92
C ARG A 149 6.42 -10.91 -7.06
N LYS A 150 6.46 -10.32 -8.26
CA LYS A 150 7.12 -10.97 -9.39
C LYS A 150 8.62 -10.83 -9.10
N MET A 151 9.29 -11.92 -8.74
CA MET A 151 10.75 -11.92 -8.63
C MET A 151 11.31 -11.64 -10.03
N GLY A 152 11.53 -10.37 -10.34
CA GLY A 152 12.40 -10.01 -11.43
C GLY A 152 13.75 -10.63 -11.13
N LYS A 153 14.37 -11.30 -12.11
CA LYS A 153 15.81 -11.57 -12.08
C LYS A 153 16.46 -10.24 -11.70
N GLN A 154 16.99 -10.12 -10.48
CA GLN A 154 17.95 -9.07 -10.19
C GLN A 154 19.05 -9.24 -11.24
N ARG A 155 19.13 -8.33 -12.20
CA ARG A 155 20.36 -8.22 -13.00
C ARG A 155 21.43 -7.87 -11.97
N GLY A 156 22.25 -8.87 -11.64
CA GLY A 156 23.35 -8.74 -10.71
C GLY A 156 24.16 -7.51 -11.08
N GLY A 157 24.59 -6.78 -10.06
CA GLY A 157 25.50 -5.67 -10.21
C GLY A 157 26.67 -6.10 -11.08
N GLY A 158 26.75 -5.51 -12.28
CA GLY A 158 27.95 -5.57 -13.08
C GLY A 158 29.05 -4.88 -12.29
N GLN A 159 29.90 -5.68 -11.68
CA GLN A 159 31.19 -5.25 -11.19
C GLN A 159 31.90 -4.53 -12.34
N PRO A 160 32.35 -3.28 -12.18
CA PRO A 160 33.00 -2.57 -13.27
C PRO A 160 34.24 -3.35 -13.67
N ALA A 161 34.31 -3.74 -14.95
CA ALA A 161 35.47 -4.41 -15.51
C ALA A 161 36.69 -3.52 -15.31
N THR A 162 37.63 -3.98 -14.48
CA THR A 162 38.97 -3.40 -14.40
C THR A 162 39.63 -3.59 -15.76
N ARG A 163 39.83 -2.48 -16.46
CA ARG A 163 40.61 -2.42 -17.69
C ARG A 163 42.08 -2.67 -17.32
N PRO A 164 42.77 -3.70 -17.84
CA PRO A 164 44.20 -3.81 -17.66
C PRO A 164 44.88 -2.70 -18.48
N GLU A 165 45.74 -1.94 -17.82
CA GLU A 165 46.66 -1.01 -18.46
C GLU A 165 47.64 -1.81 -19.32
N SER A 166 47.68 -1.52 -20.61
CA SER A 166 48.70 -2.01 -21.53
C SER A 166 49.99 -1.22 -21.31
N LYS A 167 51.09 -1.94 -21.04
CA LYS A 167 52.46 -1.43 -21.18
C LYS A 167 52.82 -1.20 -22.64
#